data_AF-A0A385N2K3-F1
#
_entry.id   AF-A0A385N2K3-F1
#
_cell.length_a   1.000
_cell.length_b   1.000
_cell.length_c   1.000
_cell.angle_alpha   90.00
_cell.angle_beta   90.00
_cell.angle_gamma   90.00
#
_symmetry.space_group_name_H-M   'P 1'
#
loop_
_entity.id
_entity.type
_entity.pdbx_description
1 polymer ?
#
loop_
_entity_poly.entity_id
_entity_poly.type
_entity_poly.pdbx_seq_one_letter_code
_entity_poly.pdbx_strand_id
1 'polypeptide(L)'
;MIKVIGRLCYLMGCMLSVATPFIAEYASANNTLNNNVLSNDSLRNMATTYSYFLLIIASMFFLIIGSVVGYFYPTPQYGVKPYPKWLKLLISMGGGVLAFIYYIATEKDIHSVIIIWVACISFVSPAIIHLVHAGIIKFVMGKANLTEDDVKQIVKSFGDQEK
;
A
#
# COMPACT_ATOMS: atom_id res chain seq x y z
N MET A 1 18.95 -3.13 1.10
CA MET A 1 18.41 -1.80 1.50
C MET A 1 18.47 -0.79 0.36
N ILE A 2 19.65 -0.48 -0.19
CA ILE A 2 19.83 0.50 -1.28
C ILE A 2 18.95 0.25 -2.51
N LYS A 3 18.81 -1.02 -2.95
CA LYS A 3 17.92 -1.37 -4.09
C LYS A 3 16.43 -1.12 -3.83
N VAL A 4 15.97 -1.22 -2.57
CA VAL A 4 14.56 -1.00 -2.21
C VAL A 4 14.28 0.50 -2.15
N ILE A 5 15.20 1.26 -1.55
CA ILE A 5 15.16 2.73 -1.52
C ILE A 5 15.21 3.30 -2.94
N GLY A 6 16.06 2.77 -3.81
CA GLY A 6 16.13 3.19 -5.22
C GLY A 6 14.83 2.93 -5.99
N ARG A 7 14.18 1.78 -5.77
CA ARG A 7 12.85 1.51 -6.37
C ARG A 7 11.77 2.43 -5.82
N LEU A 8 11.86 2.84 -4.56
CA LEU A 8 10.95 3.81 -3.93
C LEU A 8 11.11 5.20 -4.52
N CYS A 9 12.35 5.69 -4.64
CA CYS A 9 12.64 6.96 -5.29
C CYS A 9 12.20 6.95 -6.76
N TYR A 10 12.36 5.82 -7.46
CA TYR A 10 11.87 5.65 -8.82
C TYR A 10 10.34 5.71 -8.89
N LEU A 11 9.62 4.99 -8.03
CA LEU A 11 8.15 5.04 -7.97
C LEU A 11 7.62 6.43 -7.61
N MET A 12 8.29 7.11 -6.68
CA MET A 12 7.94 8.48 -6.27
C MET A 12 8.22 9.47 -7.40
N GLY A 13 9.32 9.30 -8.13
CA GLY A 13 9.63 10.05 -9.35
C GLY A 13 8.62 9.80 -10.47
N CYS A 14 8.19 8.56 -10.67
CA CYS A 14 7.13 8.22 -11.62
C CYS A 14 5.80 8.88 -11.23
N MET A 15 5.44 8.88 -9.95
CA MET A 15 4.24 9.60 -9.46
C MET A 15 4.32 11.10 -9.71
N LEU A 16 5.47 11.72 -9.45
CA LEU A 16 5.74 13.13 -9.78
C LEU A 16 5.66 13.39 -11.29
N SER A 17 6.11 12.46 -12.13
CA SER A 17 6.02 12.57 -13.59
C SER A 17 4.59 12.43 -14.14
N VAL A 18 3.68 11.77 -13.41
CA VAL A 18 2.25 11.71 -13.74
C VAL A 18 1.51 12.96 -13.24
N ALA A 19 1.95 13.56 -12.13
CA ALA A 19 1.37 14.79 -11.59
C ALA A 19 1.86 16.07 -12.30
N THR A 20 3.02 16.04 -12.96
CA THR A 20 3.61 17.18 -13.68
C THR A 20 2.77 17.76 -14.81
N PRO A 21 2.06 16.99 -15.68
CA PRO A 21 1.18 17.59 -16.68
C PRO A 21 0.04 18.41 -16.04
N PHE A 22 -0.48 18.00 -14.87
CA PHE A 22 -1.51 18.75 -14.16
C PHE A 22 -0.96 20.03 -13.51
N ILE A 23 0.26 19.99 -12.98
CA ILE A 23 0.96 21.19 -12.48
C ILE A 23 1.24 22.16 -13.63
N ALA A 24 1.62 21.64 -14.80
CA ALA A 24 1.88 22.44 -16.00
C ALA A 24 0.60 23.06 -16.57
N GLU A 25 -0.53 22.34 -16.56
CA GLU A 25 -1.83 22.85 -16.98
C GLU A 25 -2.35 23.96 -16.04
N TYR A 26 -2.12 23.82 -14.73
CA TYR A 26 -2.40 24.87 -13.75
C TYR A 26 -1.51 26.12 -13.93
N ALA A 27 -0.21 25.92 -14.17
CA ALA A 27 0.71 27.03 -14.44
C ALA A 27 0.39 27.77 -15.74
N SER A 28 -0.10 27.05 -16.76
CA SER A 28 -0.52 27.60 -18.05
C SER A 28 -1.85 28.37 -17.97
N ALA A 29 -2.80 27.92 -17.14
CA ALA A 29 -4.09 28.58 -16.96
C ALA A 29 -3.97 29.94 -16.27
N ASN A 30 -2.92 30.16 -15.48
CA ASN A 30 -2.69 31.41 -14.75
C ASN A 30 -1.61 32.24 -15.47
N ASN A 31 -1.96 32.81 -16.62
CA ASN A 31 -1.06 33.56 -17.52
C ASN A 31 -0.59 34.93 -16.97
N THR A 32 -0.59 35.09 -15.65
CA THR A 32 0.06 36.22 -14.97
C THR A 32 1.24 35.64 -14.22
N LEU A 33 2.42 35.78 -14.82
CA LEU A 33 3.71 35.34 -14.28
C LEU A 33 4.05 36.21 -13.06
N ASN A 34 3.34 35.96 -11.96
CA ASN A 34 3.58 36.59 -10.69
C ASN A 34 4.65 35.74 -10.01
N ASN A 35 5.76 36.35 -9.59
CA ASN A 35 6.92 35.69 -8.97
C ASN A 35 6.63 35.01 -7.61
N ASN A 36 5.35 34.80 -7.31
CA ASN A 36 4.74 34.37 -6.07
C ASN A 36 4.00 33.03 -6.24
N VAL A 37 4.50 32.14 -7.11
CA VAL A 37 3.98 30.77 -7.32
C VAL A 37 3.93 29.97 -6.00
N LEU A 38 4.76 30.33 -5.01
CA LEU A 38 4.77 29.79 -3.64
C LEU A 38 4.19 30.74 -2.58
N SER A 39 3.35 31.71 -2.96
CA SER A 39 2.65 32.53 -1.97
C SER A 39 1.54 31.75 -1.26
N ASN A 40 1.23 32.13 -0.03
CA ASN A 40 0.15 31.53 0.75
C ASN A 40 -1.20 31.58 0.00
N ASP A 41 -1.46 32.65 -0.75
CA ASP A 41 -2.70 32.80 -1.52
C ASP A 41 -2.76 31.85 -2.71
N SER A 42 -1.65 31.64 -3.42
CA SER A 42 -1.55 30.64 -4.49
C SER A 42 -1.70 29.22 -3.94
N LEU A 43 -1.09 28.93 -2.79
CA LEU A 43 -1.19 27.63 -2.12
C LEU A 43 -2.63 27.35 -1.67
N ARG A 44 -3.31 28.37 -1.13
CA ARG A 44 -4.71 28.27 -0.70
C ARG A 44 -5.63 28.05 -1.89
N ASN A 45 -5.41 28.77 -2.99
CA ASN A 45 -6.18 28.60 -4.22
C ASN A 45 -6.02 27.20 -4.81
N MET A 46 -4.78 26.68 -4.85
CA MET A 46 -4.51 25.31 -5.30
C MET A 46 -5.21 24.28 -4.41
N ALA A 47 -5.15 24.44 -3.08
CA ALA A 47 -5.80 23.55 -2.13
C ALA A 47 -7.33 23.54 -2.29
N THR A 48 -7.95 24.68 -2.59
CA THR A 48 -9.39 24.77 -2.80
C THR A 48 -9.83 24.23 -4.17
N THR A 49 -9.07 24.50 -5.23
CA THR A 49 -9.44 24.11 -6.60
C THR A 49 -9.18 22.62 -6.87
N TYR A 50 -8.12 22.05 -6.28
CA TYR A 50 -7.69 20.67 -6.53
C TYR A 50 -7.72 19.79 -5.26
N SER A 51 -8.61 20.10 -4.31
CA SER A 51 -8.71 19.41 -3.02
C SER A 51 -8.75 17.88 -3.15
N TYR A 52 -9.63 17.35 -4.02
CA TYR A 52 -9.74 15.91 -4.25
C TYR A 52 -8.47 15.29 -4.83
N PHE A 53 -7.84 15.97 -5.78
CA PHE A 53 -6.60 15.47 -6.39
C PHE A 53 -5.45 15.42 -5.38
N LEU A 54 -5.33 16.45 -4.54
CA LEU A 54 -4.35 16.48 -3.45
C LEU A 54 -4.60 15.37 -2.43
N LEU A 55 -5.86 15.09 -2.09
CA LEU A 55 -6.24 13.99 -1.20
C LEU A 55 -5.89 12.63 -1.80
N ILE A 56 -6.10 12.43 -3.11
CA ILE A 56 -5.71 11.20 -3.82
C ILE A 56 -4.19 11.00 -3.78
N ILE A 57 -3.41 12.04 -4.10
CA ILE A 57 -1.95 11.99 -4.07
C ILE A 57 -1.44 11.71 -2.65
N ALA A 58 -1.98 12.42 -1.65
CA ALA A 58 -1.61 12.21 -0.25
C ALA A 58 -1.91 10.77 0.19
N SER A 59 -3.07 10.21 -0.21
CA SER A 59 -3.43 8.82 0.08
C SER A 59 -2.46 7.83 -0.54
N MET A 60 -2.03 8.07 -1.79
CA MET A 60 -1.03 7.23 -2.45
C MET A 60 0.35 7.32 -1.78
N PHE A 61 0.76 8.51 -1.35
CA PHE A 61 2.01 8.69 -0.63
C PHE A 61 2.00 7.95 0.72
N PHE A 62 0.91 8.07 1.47
CA PHE A 62 0.72 7.38 2.75
C PHE A 62 0.50 5.87 2.59
N LEU A 63 -0.04 5.41 1.46
CA LEU A 63 -0.05 3.99 1.08
C LEU A 63 1.37 3.45 0.97
N ILE A 64 2.25 4.16 0.29
CA ILE A 64 3.66 3.76 0.14
C ILE A 64 4.33 3.71 1.52
N ILE A 65 4.13 4.73 2.36
CA ILE A 65 4.68 4.75 3.73
C ILE A 65 4.14 3.56 4.54
N GLY A 66 2.82 3.35 4.57
CA GLY A 66 2.18 2.23 5.26
C GLY A 66 2.70 0.88 4.78
N SER A 67 2.93 0.74 3.46
CA SER A 67 3.51 -0.45 2.86
C SER A 67 4.97 -0.69 3.27
N VAL A 68 5.76 0.37 3.38
CA VAL A 68 7.16 0.27 3.86
C VAL A 68 7.19 -0.12 5.33
N VAL A 69 6.37 0.50 6.17
CA VAL A 69 6.29 0.16 7.59
C VAL A 69 5.85 -1.30 7.74
N GLY A 70 4.81 -1.73 7.01
CA GLY A 70 4.34 -3.12 7.01
C GLY A 70 5.38 -4.12 6.49
N TYR A 71 6.21 -3.72 5.53
CA TYR A 71 7.32 -4.54 5.02
C TYR A 71 8.35 -4.85 6.12
N PHE A 72 8.72 -3.85 6.92
CA PHE A 72 9.71 -4.00 7.99
C PHE A 72 9.12 -4.57 9.28
N TYR A 73 7.82 -4.42 9.49
CA TYR A 73 7.19 -4.93 10.70
C TYR A 73 7.19 -6.46 10.71
N PRO A 74 7.66 -7.14 11.78
CA PRO A 74 7.64 -8.59 11.84
C PRO A 74 6.19 -9.08 11.82
N THR A 75 5.85 -9.89 10.81
CA THR A 75 4.55 -10.57 10.77
C THR A 75 4.57 -11.70 11.79
N PRO A 76 3.51 -11.86 12.61
CA PRO A 76 3.46 -12.95 13.58
C PRO A 76 3.53 -14.30 12.86
N GLN A 77 4.39 -15.18 13.37
CA GLN A 77 4.64 -16.49 12.76
C GLN A 77 3.54 -17.47 13.19
N TYR A 78 2.47 -17.53 12.41
CA TYR A 78 1.44 -18.55 12.56
C TYR A 78 1.62 -19.60 11.47
N GLY A 79 2.23 -20.75 11.79
CA GLY A 79 2.36 -21.90 10.87
C GLY A 79 3.64 -21.95 10.02
N VAL A 80 3.54 -22.66 8.88
CA VAL A 80 4.66 -22.95 7.96
C VAL A 80 5.16 -21.69 7.22
N LYS A 81 6.49 -21.63 7.08
CA LYS A 81 7.36 -20.69 6.35
C LYS A 81 6.78 -19.28 6.06
N PRO A 82 7.38 -18.21 6.62
CA PRO A 82 6.88 -16.85 6.40
C PRO A 82 6.86 -16.48 4.91
N TYR A 83 5.85 -15.73 4.49
CA TYR A 83 5.72 -15.26 3.11
C TYR A 83 6.98 -14.53 2.61
N PRO A 84 7.33 -14.68 1.32
CA PRO A 84 8.41 -13.91 0.74
C PRO A 84 8.11 -12.42 0.83
N LYS A 85 9.13 -11.63 1.16
CA LYS A 85 8.98 -10.19 1.47
C LYS A 85 8.34 -9.38 0.34
N TRP A 86 8.51 -9.79 -0.92
CA TRP A 86 7.89 -9.14 -2.08
C TRP A 86 6.37 -9.38 -2.15
N LEU A 87 5.90 -10.59 -1.81
CA LEU A 87 4.47 -10.88 -1.74
C LEU A 87 3.80 -10.10 -0.61
N LYS A 88 4.50 -9.94 0.52
CA LYS A 88 4.05 -9.09 1.63
C LYS A 88 3.81 -7.65 1.19
N LEU A 89 4.71 -7.09 0.38
CA LEU A 89 4.58 -5.75 -0.17
C LEU A 89 3.40 -5.64 -1.14
N LEU A 90 3.21 -6.63 -2.02
CA LEU A 90 2.10 -6.65 -2.97
C LEU A 90 0.74 -6.73 -2.26
N ILE A 91 0.65 -7.57 -1.23
CA ILE A 91 -0.53 -7.66 -0.35
C ILE A 91 -0.80 -6.34 0.35
N SER A 92 0.25 -5.69 0.87
CA SER A 92 0.14 -4.41 1.56
C SER A 92 -0.35 -3.29 0.65
N MET A 93 0.19 -3.18 -0.56
CA MET A 93 -0.25 -2.20 -1.55
C MET A 93 -1.66 -2.51 -2.04
N GLY A 94 -1.95 -3.78 -2.34
CA GLY A 94 -3.27 -4.22 -2.77
C GLY A 94 -4.35 -3.93 -1.73
N GLY A 95 -4.09 -4.21 -0.46
CA GLY A 95 -5.02 -3.90 0.63
C GLY A 95 -5.25 -2.39 0.80
N GLY A 96 -4.21 -1.57 0.68
CA GLY A 96 -4.34 -0.11 0.70
C GLY A 96 -5.15 0.45 -0.47
N VAL A 97 -4.93 -0.06 -1.69
CA VAL A 97 -5.73 0.33 -2.87
C VAL A 97 -7.18 -0.11 -2.73
N LEU A 98 -7.44 -1.33 -2.25
CA LEU A 98 -8.80 -1.80 -2.00
C LEU A 98 -9.50 -0.95 -0.95
N ALA A 99 -8.81 -0.57 0.12
CA ALA A 99 -9.35 0.30 1.17
C ALA A 99 -9.73 1.67 0.63
N PHE A 100 -8.92 2.21 -0.27
CA PHE A 100 -9.21 3.48 -0.94
C PHE A 100 -10.45 3.40 -1.82
N ILE A 101 -10.54 2.36 -2.66
CA ILE A 101 -11.72 2.13 -3.53
C ILE A 101 -12.97 1.89 -2.68
N TYR A 102 -12.86 1.09 -1.63
CA TYR A 102 -13.95 0.80 -0.71
C TYR A 102 -14.46 2.08 -0.05
N TYR A 103 -13.56 2.94 0.43
CA TYR A 103 -13.93 4.21 1.04
C TYR A 103 -14.72 5.09 0.05
N ILE A 104 -14.25 5.24 -1.19
CA ILE A 104 -14.98 6.01 -2.22
C ILE A 104 -16.35 5.39 -2.55
N ALA A 105 -16.44 4.06 -2.50
CA ALA A 105 -17.71 3.37 -2.77
C ALA A 105 -18.73 3.57 -1.64
N THR A 106 -18.29 3.67 -0.38
CA THR A 106 -19.17 3.81 0.79
C THR A 106 -19.43 5.26 1.19
N GLU A 107 -18.38 6.07 1.20
CA GLU A 107 -18.41 7.50 1.51
C GLU A 107 -18.46 8.25 0.19
N LYS A 108 -19.56 8.98 -0.03
CA LYS A 108 -19.78 9.73 -1.28
C LYS A 108 -18.87 10.96 -1.40
N ASP A 109 -18.06 11.24 -0.39
CA ASP A 109 -17.12 12.35 -0.35
C ASP A 109 -15.76 11.91 0.21
N ILE A 110 -14.69 12.53 -0.29
CA ILE A 110 -13.31 12.19 0.08
C ILE A 110 -12.85 13.20 1.12
N HIS A 111 -12.81 12.77 2.39
CA HIS A 111 -12.24 13.56 3.49
C HIS A 111 -10.80 13.15 3.78
N SER A 112 -10.07 14.00 4.50
CA SER A 112 -8.67 13.76 4.92
C SER A 112 -8.48 12.49 5.77
N VAL A 113 -9.55 11.95 6.35
CA VAL A 113 -9.56 10.66 7.06
C VAL A 113 -9.12 9.50 6.16
N ILE A 114 -9.40 9.57 4.85
CA ILE A 114 -9.05 8.52 3.89
C ILE A 114 -7.54 8.24 3.86
N ILE A 115 -6.70 9.27 4.09
CA ILE A 115 -5.24 9.16 4.06
C ILE A 115 -4.77 8.22 5.16
N ILE A 116 -5.27 8.42 6.38
CA ILE A 116 -4.93 7.60 7.54
C ILE A 116 -5.52 6.20 7.38
N TRP A 117 -6.77 6.11 6.89
CA TRP A 117 -7.44 4.83 6.64
C TRP A 117 -6.63 3.94 5.69
N VAL A 118 -6.21 4.48 4.55
CA VAL A 118 -5.41 3.75 3.55
C VAL A 118 -4.06 3.33 4.13
N ALA A 119 -3.37 4.20 4.86
CA ALA A 119 -2.11 3.87 5.51
C ALA A 119 -2.25 2.71 6.50
N CYS A 120 -3.27 2.76 7.35
CA CYS A 120 -3.55 1.74 8.36
C CYS A 120 -3.89 0.40 7.72
N ILE A 121 -4.80 0.37 6.74
CA ILE A 121 -5.16 -0.89 6.08
C ILE A 121 -3.97 -1.45 5.28
N SER A 122 -3.19 -0.61 4.63
CA SER A 122 -1.97 -1.04 3.94
C SER A 122 -0.99 -1.69 4.92
N PHE A 123 -0.77 -1.09 6.09
CA PHE A 123 0.07 -1.65 7.15
C PHE A 123 -0.43 -3.00 7.69
N VAL A 124 -1.73 -3.12 7.95
CA VAL A 124 -2.33 -4.30 8.63
C VAL A 124 -2.61 -5.47 7.68
N SER A 125 -2.86 -5.20 6.39
CA SER A 125 -3.28 -6.20 5.40
C SER A 125 -2.37 -7.46 5.32
N PRO A 126 -1.03 -7.34 5.36
CA PRO A 126 -0.16 -8.52 5.37
C PRO A 126 -0.34 -9.42 6.59
N ALA A 127 -0.64 -8.85 7.75
CA ALA A 127 -0.87 -9.61 8.98
C ALA A 127 -2.20 -10.35 8.93
N ILE A 128 -3.27 -9.68 8.46
CA ILE A 128 -4.60 -10.31 8.31
C ILE A 128 -4.53 -11.48 7.34
N ILE A 129 -3.93 -11.29 6.16
CA ILE A 129 -3.85 -12.37 5.15
C ILE A 129 -3.04 -13.56 5.67
N HIS A 130 -1.95 -13.31 6.41
CA HIS A 130 -1.18 -14.38 7.04
C HIS A 130 -1.98 -15.14 8.10
N LEU A 131 -2.82 -14.45 8.88
CA LEU A 131 -3.69 -15.07 9.87
C LEU A 131 -4.79 -15.90 9.20
N VAL A 132 -5.44 -15.35 8.16
CA VAL A 132 -6.46 -16.07 7.37
C VAL A 132 -5.87 -17.32 6.73
N HIS A 133 -4.69 -17.22 6.13
CA HIS A 133 -4.02 -18.37 5.53
C HIS A 133 -3.70 -19.46 6.58
N ALA A 134 -3.14 -19.06 7.73
CA ALA A 134 -2.88 -20.00 8.83
C ALA A 134 -4.16 -20.66 9.35
N GLY A 135 -5.25 -19.89 9.45
CA GLY A 135 -6.57 -20.39 9.83
C GLY A 135 -7.12 -21.42 8.85
N ILE A 136 -6.99 -21.17 7.53
CA ILE A 136 -7.41 -22.11 6.48
C ILE A 136 -6.60 -23.40 6.57
N ILE A 137 -5.28 -23.32 6.72
CA ILE A 137 -4.44 -24.51 6.88
C ILE A 137 -4.88 -25.32 8.10
N LYS A 138 -5.06 -24.67 9.25
CA LYS A 138 -5.49 -25.33 10.49
C LYS A 138 -6.88 -25.97 10.36
N PHE A 139 -7.78 -25.33 9.64
CA PHE A 139 -9.12 -25.87 9.38
C PHE A 139 -9.08 -27.11 8.49
N VAL A 140 -8.35 -27.05 7.36
CA VAL A 140 -8.19 -28.17 6.42
C VAL A 140 -7.53 -29.35 7.12
N MET A 141 -6.50 -29.07 7.90
CA MET A 141 -5.78 -30.04 8.73
C MET A 141 -6.68 -30.75 9.74
N GLY A 142 -7.51 -30.00 10.46
CA GLY A 142 -8.49 -30.56 11.38
C GLY A 142 -9.51 -31.45 10.67
N LYS A 143 -9.96 -31.10 9.45
CA LYS A 143 -10.84 -31.97 8.66
C LYS A 143 -10.15 -33.22 8.13
N ALA A 144 -8.84 -33.15 7.87
CA ALA A 144 -8.05 -34.25 7.33
C ALA A 144 -7.42 -35.16 8.40
N ASN A 145 -7.62 -34.87 9.70
CA ASN A 145 -6.94 -35.55 10.81
C ASN A 145 -5.40 -35.58 10.67
N LEU A 146 -4.84 -34.51 10.10
CA LEU A 146 -3.39 -34.37 9.93
C LEU A 146 -2.78 -33.64 11.13
N THR A 147 -1.59 -34.05 11.53
CA THR A 147 -0.81 -33.47 12.63
C THR A 147 0.21 -32.46 12.12
N GLU A 148 0.69 -31.54 12.97
CA GLU A 148 1.62 -30.47 12.55
C GLU A 148 2.91 -31.03 11.96
N ASP A 149 3.29 -32.22 12.41
CA ASP A 149 4.46 -32.95 11.91
C ASP A 149 4.22 -33.53 10.51
N ASP A 150 3.00 -33.99 10.20
CA ASP A 150 2.64 -34.48 8.86
C ASP A 150 2.72 -33.37 7.82
N VAL A 151 2.20 -32.18 8.16
CA VAL A 151 2.26 -31.00 7.28
C VAL A 151 3.70 -30.54 7.07
N LYS A 152 4.54 -30.57 8.10
CA LYS A 152 5.99 -30.26 7.96
C LYS A 152 6.68 -31.27 7.06
N GLN A 153 6.35 -32.56 7.16
CA GLN A 153 6.91 -33.60 6.30
C GLN A 153 6.50 -33.40 4.83
N ILE A 154 5.24 -33.08 4.57
CA ILE A 154 4.71 -32.79 3.23
C ILE A 154 5.43 -31.57 2.62
N VAL A 155 5.55 -30.47 3.37
CA VAL A 155 6.26 -29.27 2.89
C VAL A 155 7.74 -29.58 2.60
N LYS A 156 8.37 -30.44 3.41
CA LYS A 156 9.75 -30.88 3.17
C LYS A 156 9.88 -31.72 1.91
N SER A 157 8.94 -32.65 1.65
CA SER A 157 8.97 -33.48 0.44
C SER A 157 8.77 -32.69 -0.85
N PHE A 158 8.01 -31.59 -0.81
CA PHE A 158 7.88 -30.68 -1.96
C PHE A 158 9.08 -29.73 -2.10
N GLY A 159 9.74 -29.34 -0.99
CA GLY A 159 10.92 -28.47 -1.01
C GLY A 159 12.18 -29.14 -1.56
N ASP A 160 12.29 -30.46 -1.47
CA ASP A 160 13.42 -31.22 -2.02
C ASP A 160 13.33 -31.43 -3.55
N GLN A 161 12.19 -31.10 -4.19
CA GLN A 161 12.00 -31.23 -5.64
C GLN A 161 12.31 -29.96 -6.46
N GLU A 162 12.58 -28.82 -5.82
CA GLU A 162 13.00 -27.57 -6.49
C GLU A 162 14.53 -27.35 -6.39
N LYS A 163 15.33 -28.30 -6.89
CA LYS A 163 16.76 -28.08 -7.19
C LYS A 163 17.03 -28.14 -8.68
#